data_AF-A0A433U8R0-F1
#
_entry.id   AF-A0A433U8R0-F1
#
_cell.length_a   1.000
_cell.length_b   1.000
_cell.length_c   1.000
_cell.angle_alpha   90.00
_cell.angle_beta   90.00
_cell.angle_gamma   90.00
#
_symmetry.space_group_name_H-M   'P 1'
#
loop_
_entity.id
_entity.type
_entity.pdbx_description
1 polymer ?
#
loop_
_entity_poly.entity_id
_entity_poly.type
_entity_poly.pdbx_seq_one_letter_code
_entity_poly.pdbx_strand_id
1 'polypeptide(L)'
;PIGRPTLYQLSQFKLSYSSTDLDFSSPSYSSIDLDFTRPSHFSTELDFTRQFYSSTELDFTRQFYSSTELRFTRPSYSSTELGFSRLSHARNELSFTRQSQFSTEFDLTRPFYFSIELSFTRPSLSSIELDFTRQSYSSTELDFARQSY
;
A
#
# COMPACT_ATOMS: atom_id res chain seq x y z
N PRO A 1 15.34 -17.55 -18.17
CA PRO A 1 13.95 -17.15 -18.54
C PRO A 1 13.42 -16.14 -17.51
N ILE A 2 13.45 -14.86 -17.87
CA ILE A 2 12.85 -13.80 -17.04
C ILE A 2 11.33 -13.96 -17.23
N GLY A 3 10.62 -14.33 -16.16
CA GLY A 3 9.17 -14.53 -16.20
C GLY A 3 8.48 -13.25 -16.67
N ARG A 4 7.45 -13.38 -17.52
CA ARG A 4 6.69 -12.24 -18.02
C ARG A 4 6.18 -11.40 -16.84
N PRO A 5 6.32 -10.06 -16.87
CA PRO A 5 5.67 -9.22 -15.87
C PRO A 5 4.17 -9.44 -15.96
N THR A 6 3.55 -9.71 -14.82
CA THR A 6 2.09 -9.80 -14.74
C THR A 6 1.60 -8.43 -14.32
N LEU A 7 1.03 -7.69 -15.28
CA LEU A 7 0.40 -6.40 -15.04
C LEU A 7 -1.07 -6.64 -14.70
N TYR A 8 -1.48 -6.23 -13.50
CA TYR A 8 -2.87 -6.25 -13.08
C TYR A 8 -3.37 -4.81 -13.03
N GLN A 9 -4.08 -4.39 -14.07
CA GLN A 9 -4.89 -3.16 -14.06
C GLN A 9 -6.34 -3.55 -13.79
N LEU A 10 -6.85 -3.18 -12.62
CA LEU A 10 -8.26 -3.37 -12.28
C LEU A 10 -8.85 -2.01 -11.91
N SER A 11 -9.56 -1.38 -12.86
CA SER A 11 -10.38 -0.20 -12.58
C SER A 11 -11.75 -0.65 -12.06
N GLN A 12 -12.08 -0.45 -10.77
CA GLN A 12 -13.36 -0.87 -10.19
C GLN A 12 -14.21 0.29 -9.64
N PHE A 13 -15.24 0.59 -10.43
CA PHE A 13 -16.64 0.96 -10.16
C PHE A 13 -17.13 1.60 -8.85
N LYS A 14 -18.08 2.51 -9.09
CA LYS A 14 -19.01 3.19 -8.18
C LYS A 14 -19.93 2.19 -7.43
N LEU A 15 -19.39 1.48 -6.46
CA LEU A 15 -20.15 0.63 -5.53
C LEU A 15 -20.20 1.32 -4.16
N SER A 16 -21.33 1.24 -3.45
CA SER A 16 -21.43 1.78 -2.09
C SER A 16 -20.48 1.07 -1.11
N TYR A 17 -20.16 -0.19 -1.39
CA TYR A 17 -19.20 -1.01 -0.65
C TYR A 17 -18.40 -1.87 -1.63
N SER A 18 -17.08 -1.93 -1.50
CA SER A 18 -16.23 -2.84 -2.28
C SER A 18 -15.06 -3.33 -1.42
N SER A 19 -14.70 -4.60 -1.61
CA SER A 19 -13.56 -5.26 -0.97
C SER A 19 -12.74 -5.98 -2.04
N THR A 20 -11.42 -5.86 -1.99
CA THR A 20 -10.51 -6.51 -2.94
C THR A 20 -9.39 -7.23 -2.19
N ASP A 21 -9.30 -8.55 -2.35
CA ASP A 21 -8.27 -9.38 -1.73
C ASP A 21 -7.49 -10.12 -2.83
N LEU A 22 -6.18 -9.89 -2.94
CA LEU A 22 -5.33 -10.51 -3.98
C LEU A 22 -4.01 -11.01 -3.38
N ASP A 23 -3.62 -12.25 -3.73
CA ASP A 23 -2.34 -12.87 -3.34
C ASP A 23 -1.48 -13.17 -4.57
N PHE A 24 -0.22 -12.71 -4.53
CA PHE A 24 0.77 -12.87 -5.58
C PHE A 24 2.00 -13.63 -5.07
N SER A 25 2.09 -14.93 -5.39
CA SER A 25 3.18 -15.81 -4.96
C SER A 25 4.05 -16.33 -6.11
N SER A 26 5.36 -16.05 -6.05
CA SER A 26 6.38 -16.54 -7.02
C SER A 26 6.46 -15.97 -8.46
N PRO A 27 5.81 -14.86 -8.88
CA PRO A 27 6.21 -14.15 -10.09
C PRO A 27 7.61 -13.56 -9.99
N SER A 28 8.28 -13.40 -11.14
CA SER A 28 9.49 -12.58 -11.20
C SER A 28 9.15 -11.09 -11.01
N TYR A 29 8.02 -10.62 -11.54
CA TYR A 29 7.60 -9.22 -11.51
C TYR A 29 6.07 -9.12 -11.37
N SER A 30 5.60 -8.24 -10.49
CA SER A 30 4.20 -7.84 -10.36
C SER A 30 4.06 -6.33 -10.35
N SER A 31 3.11 -5.79 -11.13
CA SER A 31 2.69 -4.39 -11.03
C SER A 31 1.18 -4.33 -10.86
N ILE A 32 0.74 -3.55 -9.89
CA ILE A 32 -0.67 -3.33 -9.57
C ILE A 32 -0.93 -1.84 -9.58
N ASP A 33 -2.00 -1.47 -10.27
CA ASP A 33 -2.50 -0.12 -10.41
C ASP A 33 -4.03 -0.18 -10.23
N LEU A 34 -4.52 0.36 -9.12
CA LEU A 34 -5.95 0.35 -8.75
C LEU A 34 -6.45 1.75 -8.42
N ASP A 35 -7.56 2.10 -9.07
CA ASP A 35 -8.19 3.41 -8.98
C ASP A 35 -9.61 3.31 -8.39
N PHE A 36 -9.86 3.98 -7.25
CA PHE A 36 -11.13 3.92 -6.53
C PHE A 36 -11.79 5.30 -6.36
N THR A 37 -12.85 5.55 -7.12
CA THR A 37 -13.57 6.85 -7.12
C THR A 37 -15.00 6.74 -6.59
N ARG A 38 -15.32 7.51 -5.54
CA ARG A 38 -16.67 7.68 -4.95
C ARG A 38 -17.36 6.44 -4.29
N PRO A 39 -16.69 5.39 -3.79
CA PRO A 39 -17.36 4.47 -2.86
C PRO A 39 -17.61 5.12 -1.49
N SER A 40 -18.66 4.71 -0.78
CA SER A 40 -18.83 5.14 0.63
C SER A 40 -17.86 4.42 1.56
N HIS A 41 -17.62 3.13 1.34
CA HIS A 41 -16.69 2.31 2.13
C HIS A 41 -15.88 1.41 1.21
N PHE A 42 -14.60 1.28 1.51
CA PHE A 42 -13.69 0.46 0.72
C PHE A 42 -12.62 -0.23 1.58
N SER A 43 -12.26 -1.46 1.20
CA SER A 43 -11.18 -2.24 1.80
C SER A 43 -10.34 -2.92 0.72
N THR A 44 -9.01 -2.84 0.80
CA THR A 44 -8.09 -3.63 -0.03
C THR A 44 -7.07 -4.36 0.84
N GLU A 45 -6.85 -5.64 0.54
CA GLU A 45 -5.77 -6.47 1.08
C GLU A 45 -4.95 -7.05 -0.08
N LEU A 46 -3.64 -6.73 -0.14
CA LEU A 46 -2.73 -7.29 -1.14
C LEU A 46 -1.52 -7.95 -0.47
N ASP A 47 -1.30 -9.22 -0.79
CA ASP A 47 -0.17 -10.00 -0.29
C ASP A 47 0.82 -10.35 -1.40
N PHE A 48 2.10 -10.03 -1.20
CA PHE A 48 3.18 -10.31 -2.14
C PHE A 48 4.24 -11.20 -1.51
N THR A 49 4.45 -12.40 -2.06
CA THR A 49 5.38 -13.38 -1.52
C THR A 49 6.43 -13.82 -2.54
N ARG A 50 7.71 -13.69 -2.17
CA ARG A 50 8.88 -14.15 -2.94
C ARG A 50 8.97 -13.60 -4.38
N GLN A 51 8.59 -12.33 -4.57
CA GLN A 51 8.76 -11.60 -5.81
C GLN A 51 10.22 -11.16 -6.01
N PHE A 52 10.68 -11.00 -7.25
CA PHE A 52 11.94 -10.28 -7.49
C PHE A 52 11.70 -8.76 -7.42
N TYR A 53 10.66 -8.29 -8.12
CA TYR A 53 10.18 -6.91 -8.03
C TYR A 53 8.66 -6.85 -7.86
N SER A 54 8.19 -5.94 -6.99
CA SER A 54 6.77 -5.59 -6.87
C SER A 54 6.58 -4.07 -6.91
N SER A 55 5.66 -3.59 -7.74
CA SER A 55 5.20 -2.20 -7.73
C SER A 55 3.71 -2.15 -7.44
N THR A 56 3.28 -1.23 -6.59
CA THR A 56 1.87 -1.06 -6.21
C THR A 56 1.54 0.42 -6.15
N GLU A 57 0.54 0.82 -6.92
CA GLU A 57 -0.02 2.17 -6.96
C GLU A 57 -1.52 2.05 -6.67
N LEU A 58 -1.99 2.71 -5.60
CA LEU A 58 -3.41 2.74 -5.25
C LEU A 58 -3.88 4.17 -5.03
N ASP A 59 -4.94 4.55 -5.74
CA ASP A 59 -5.52 5.88 -5.70
C ASP A 59 -6.96 5.87 -5.19
N PHE A 60 -7.22 6.72 -4.18
CA PHE A 60 -8.51 6.80 -3.49
C PHE A 60 -9.06 8.22 -3.53
N THR A 61 -10.18 8.41 -4.22
CA THR A 61 -10.80 9.74 -4.39
C THR A 61 -12.24 9.78 -3.90
N ARG A 62 -12.54 10.76 -3.02
CA ARG A 62 -13.89 11.11 -2.53
C ARG A 62 -14.62 9.94 -1.85
N GLN A 63 -13.99 9.32 -0.87
CA GLN A 63 -14.58 8.23 -0.08
C GLN A 63 -14.90 8.70 1.35
N PHE A 64 -15.85 8.05 2.02
CA PHE A 64 -16.06 8.30 3.45
C PHE A 64 -15.07 7.50 4.29
N TYR A 65 -14.88 6.21 3.98
CA TYR A 65 -13.98 5.33 4.69
C TYR A 65 -13.13 4.50 3.72
N SER A 66 -11.82 4.44 3.97
CA SER A 66 -10.88 3.56 3.28
C SER A 66 -10.03 2.77 4.29
N SER A 67 -9.82 1.49 4.01
CA SER A 67 -8.86 0.64 4.69
C SER A 67 -7.96 -0.02 3.65
N THR A 68 -6.64 0.05 3.83
CA THR A 68 -5.68 -0.61 2.94
C THR A 68 -4.68 -1.39 3.78
N GLU A 69 -4.49 -2.66 3.45
CA GLU A 69 -3.45 -3.50 4.02
C GLU A 69 -2.59 -4.10 2.92
N LEU A 70 -1.27 -3.89 3.00
CA LEU A 70 -0.31 -4.42 2.06
C LEU A 70 0.78 -5.20 2.80
N ARG A 71 1.02 -6.44 2.42
CA ARG A 71 2.10 -7.24 3.01
C ARG A 71 3.09 -7.74 1.97
N PHE A 72 4.36 -7.50 2.26
CA PHE A 72 5.47 -7.88 1.41
C PHE A 72 6.40 -8.85 2.15
N THR A 73 6.40 -10.11 1.73
CA THR A 73 7.22 -11.17 2.33
C THR A 73 8.32 -11.64 1.38
N ARG A 74 9.56 -11.23 1.69
CA ARG A 74 10.78 -11.58 0.93
C ARG A 74 10.86 -11.08 -0.53
N PRO A 75 10.34 -9.89 -0.93
CA PRO A 75 10.77 -9.28 -2.18
C PRO A 75 12.27 -8.91 -2.18
N SER A 76 12.89 -8.90 -3.36
CA SER A 76 14.20 -8.25 -3.50
C SER A 76 14.02 -6.72 -3.52
N TYR A 77 13.05 -6.23 -4.28
CA TYR A 77 12.72 -4.81 -4.38
C TYR A 77 11.20 -4.61 -4.32
N SER A 78 10.73 -3.60 -3.59
CA SER A 78 9.35 -3.15 -3.63
C SER A 78 9.22 -1.64 -3.72
N SER A 79 8.24 -1.17 -4.50
CA SER A 79 7.79 0.22 -4.49
C SER A 79 6.30 0.26 -4.20
N THR A 80 5.87 1.20 -3.37
CA THR A 80 4.47 1.40 -3.02
C THR A 80 4.16 2.89 -3.00
N GLU A 81 3.13 3.28 -3.74
CA GLU A 81 2.62 4.65 -3.79
C GLU A 81 1.12 4.61 -3.46
N LEU A 82 0.70 5.42 -2.49
CA LEU A 82 -0.69 5.48 -2.02
C LEU A 82 -1.19 6.92 -2.01
N GLY A 83 -2.11 7.23 -2.92
CA GLY A 83 -2.74 8.54 -3.05
C GLY A 83 -4.14 8.56 -2.44
N PHE A 84 -4.41 9.54 -1.58
CA PHE A 84 -5.73 9.74 -0.99
C PHE A 84 -6.18 11.19 -1.11
N SER A 85 -7.35 11.41 -1.73
CA SER A 85 -7.92 12.74 -1.92
C SER A 85 -9.35 12.81 -1.39
N ARG A 86 -9.59 13.78 -0.49
CA ARG A 86 -10.92 14.13 0.05
C ARG A 86 -11.59 12.94 0.76
N LEU A 87 -10.92 12.40 1.77
CA LEU A 87 -11.43 11.32 2.62
C LEU A 87 -11.89 11.82 3.98
N SER A 88 -12.93 11.19 4.55
CA SER A 88 -13.28 11.43 5.95
C SER A 88 -12.38 10.62 6.89
N HIS A 89 -12.21 9.33 6.62
CA HIS A 89 -11.40 8.41 7.42
C HIS A 89 -10.55 7.48 6.53
N ALA A 90 -9.27 7.31 6.88
CA ALA A 90 -8.38 6.34 6.24
C ALA A 90 -7.54 5.58 7.28
N ARG A 91 -7.39 4.27 7.10
CA ARG A 91 -6.41 3.46 7.82
C ARG A 91 -5.57 2.68 6.82
N ASN A 92 -4.26 2.82 6.93
CA ASN A 92 -3.32 2.15 6.04
C ASN A 92 -2.28 1.39 6.88
N GLU A 93 -2.10 0.12 6.57
CA GLU A 93 -1.13 -0.76 7.21
C GLU A 93 -0.23 -1.40 6.15
N LEU A 94 1.08 -1.16 6.27
CA LEU A 94 2.06 -1.76 5.37
C LEU A 94 3.08 -2.56 6.18
N SER A 95 3.24 -3.83 5.83
CA SER A 95 4.19 -4.73 6.47
C SER A 95 5.24 -5.24 5.49
N PHE A 96 6.50 -5.07 5.86
CA PHE A 96 7.64 -5.50 5.06
C PHE A 96 8.52 -6.48 5.85
N THR A 97 8.65 -7.70 5.35
CA THR A 97 9.43 -8.75 6.00
C THR A 97 10.54 -9.27 5.10
N ARG A 98 11.79 -9.15 5.58
CA ARG A 98 13.02 -9.66 4.93
C ARG A 98 13.21 -9.13 3.51
N GLN A 99 13.15 -7.82 3.36
CA GLN A 99 13.38 -7.15 2.08
C GLN A 99 14.79 -6.60 1.95
N SER A 100 15.31 -6.60 0.71
CA SER A 100 16.59 -5.95 0.41
C SER A 100 16.39 -4.44 0.23
N GLN A 101 15.44 -4.01 -0.60
CA GLN A 101 15.18 -2.59 -0.82
C GLN A 101 13.68 -2.29 -0.89
N PHE A 102 13.25 -1.19 -0.29
CA PHE A 102 11.91 -0.67 -0.47
C PHE A 102 11.85 0.85 -0.55
N SER A 103 10.84 1.33 -1.27
CA SER A 103 10.38 2.71 -1.24
C SER A 103 8.89 2.74 -0.98
N THR A 104 8.44 3.70 -0.17
CA THR A 104 7.03 3.92 0.11
C THR A 104 6.73 5.41 0.12
N GLU A 105 5.68 5.80 -0.61
CA GLU A 105 5.19 7.17 -0.71
C GLU A 105 3.71 7.23 -0.36
N PHE A 106 3.33 8.21 0.47
CA PHE A 106 1.94 8.51 0.80
C PHE A 106 1.63 9.96 0.50
N ASP A 107 0.62 10.17 -0.34
CA ASP A 107 0.12 11.47 -0.71
C ASP A 107 -1.29 11.68 -0.17
N LEU A 108 -1.44 12.57 0.81
CA LEU A 108 -2.70 12.78 1.53
C LEU A 108 -3.20 14.21 1.35
N THR A 109 -4.21 14.37 0.49
CA THR A 109 -4.85 15.66 0.23
C THR A 109 -6.24 15.75 0.86
N ARG A 110 -6.37 16.64 1.85
CA ARG A 110 -7.60 16.95 2.59
C ARG A 110 -8.24 15.74 3.31
N PRO A 111 -7.50 14.92 4.06
CA PRO A 111 -8.11 13.95 4.96
C PRO A 111 -8.66 14.64 6.21
N PHE A 112 -9.79 14.15 6.75
CA PHE A 112 -10.24 14.54 8.09
C PHE A 112 -9.50 13.75 9.17
N TYR A 113 -9.55 12.42 9.11
CA TYR A 113 -8.85 11.50 10.02
C TYR A 113 -8.05 10.48 9.23
N PHE A 114 -6.78 10.27 9.58
CA PHE A 114 -6.03 9.15 9.04
C PHE A 114 -5.09 8.51 10.07
N SER A 115 -4.80 7.24 9.83
CA SER A 115 -3.78 6.46 10.52
C SER A 115 -2.92 5.73 9.50
N ILE A 116 -1.60 5.81 9.66
CA ILE A 116 -0.63 5.03 8.89
C ILE A 116 0.19 4.20 9.88
N GLU A 117 0.28 2.90 9.64
CA GLU A 117 1.12 1.97 10.38
C GLU A 117 2.09 1.29 9.43
N LEU A 118 3.39 1.46 9.68
CA LEU A 118 4.45 0.86 8.87
C LEU A 118 5.31 -0.06 9.74
N SER A 119 5.35 -1.34 9.41
CA SER A 119 6.14 -2.34 10.13
C SER A 119 7.22 -2.96 9.26
N PHE A 120 8.45 -2.97 9.76
CA PHE A 120 9.63 -3.44 9.03
C PHE A 120 10.39 -4.50 9.83
N THR A 121 10.37 -5.73 9.35
CA THR A 121 11.17 -6.82 9.92
C THR A 121 12.37 -7.13 9.04
N ARG A 122 13.58 -6.88 9.56
CA ARG A 122 14.86 -7.08 8.88
C ARG A 122 14.97 -6.33 7.53
N PRO A 123 14.73 -5.00 7.48
CA PRO A 123 14.98 -4.23 6.27
C PRO A 123 16.47 -4.02 6.05
N SER A 124 16.91 -3.96 4.79
CA SER A 124 18.30 -3.60 4.45
C SER A 124 18.41 -2.13 4.03
N LEU A 125 17.63 -1.68 3.05
CA LEU A 125 17.53 -0.28 2.60
C LEU A 125 16.07 0.16 2.49
N SER A 126 15.82 1.42 2.89
CA SER A 126 14.48 1.99 3.06
C SER A 126 14.42 3.45 2.63
N SER A 127 13.36 3.82 1.89
CA SER A 127 12.92 5.20 1.70
C SER A 127 11.44 5.31 2.05
N ILE A 128 11.06 6.32 2.84
CA ILE A 128 9.68 6.60 3.23
C ILE A 128 9.44 8.09 3.05
N GLU A 129 8.44 8.44 2.25
CA GLU A 129 7.99 9.81 2.02
C GLU A 129 6.51 9.94 2.37
N LEU A 130 6.16 11.00 3.10
CA LEU A 130 4.80 11.29 3.55
C LEU A 130 4.50 12.77 3.29
N ASP A 131 3.60 13.08 2.36
CA ASP A 131 3.07 14.43 2.14
C ASP A 131 1.63 14.53 2.65
N PHE A 132 1.39 15.58 3.46
CA PHE A 132 0.07 15.88 4.00
C PHE A 132 -0.33 17.32 3.67
N THR A 133 -1.39 17.46 2.89
CA THR A 133 -1.98 18.75 2.55
C THR A 133 -3.36 18.92 3.18
N ARG A 134 -3.52 19.93 4.06
CA ARG A 134 -4.80 20.35 4.67
C ARG A 134 -5.52 19.25 5.48
N GLN A 135 -4.81 18.69 6.46
CA GLN A 135 -5.34 17.66 7.37
C GLN A 135 -5.99 18.23 8.63
N SER A 136 -6.81 17.42 9.33
CA SER A 136 -7.35 17.76 10.66
C SER A 136 -6.76 16.90 11.78
N TYR A 137 -6.79 15.56 11.65
CA TYR A 137 -6.25 14.62 12.63
C TYR A 137 -5.44 13.51 11.97
N SER A 138 -4.28 13.20 12.55
CA SER A 138 -3.28 12.28 12.00
C SER A 138 -2.66 11.40 13.08
N SER A 139 -2.44 10.13 12.76
CA SER A 139 -1.53 9.24 13.50
C SER A 139 -0.59 8.53 12.53
N THR A 140 0.67 8.42 12.90
CA THR A 140 1.68 7.67 12.14
C THR A 140 2.52 6.86 13.10
N GLU A 141 2.56 5.56 12.88
CA GLU A 141 3.36 4.60 13.65
C GLU A 141 4.38 3.92 12.73
N LEU A 142 5.60 3.80 13.23
CA LEU A 142 6.75 3.28 12.49
C LEU A 142 7.53 2.31 13.38
N ASP A 143 7.51 1.02 13.04
CA ASP A 143 8.20 -0.03 13.79
C ASP A 143 9.30 -0.70 12.96
N PHE A 144 10.50 -0.81 13.54
CA PHE A 144 11.65 -1.48 12.97
C PHE A 144 12.13 -2.61 13.87
N ALA A 145 11.78 -3.84 13.51
CA ALA A 145 12.27 -5.05 14.17
C ALA A 145 13.54 -5.58 13.48
N ARG A 146 14.65 -5.61 14.22
CA ARG A 146 15.87 -6.36 13.87
C ARG A 146 16.03 -7.53 14.85
N GLN A 147 16.24 -8.75 14.35
CA GLN A 147 16.69 -9.84 15.22
C GLN A 147 18.16 -9.61 15.58
N SER A 148 18.45 -9.38 16.85
CA SER A 148 19.76 -9.57 17.45
C SER A 148 20.08 -11.07 17.42
N TYR A 149 21.16 -11.44 16.74
CA TYR A 149 21.80 -12.76 16.90
C TYR A 149 22.74 -12.73 18.10
#